data_AF-A0A0W1REK0-F1
#
_entry.id   AF-A0A0W1REK0-F1
#
_cell.length_a   1.000
_cell.length_b   1.000
_cell.length_c   1.000
_cell.angle_alpha   90.00
_cell.angle_beta   90.00
_cell.angle_gamma   90.00
#
_symmetry.space_group_name_H-M   'P 1'
#
loop_
_entity.id
_entity.type
_entity.pdbx_description
1 polymer ?
#
loop_
_entity_poly.entity_id
_entity_poly.type
_entity_poly.pdbx_seq_one_letter_code
_entity_poly.pdbx_strand_id
1 'polypeptide(L)'
;VTLTRVRTGSFEAADTVASRILGEDPFPQVFEMIHVEPDDVQASLEAFRRYEDHDLSFTDASIVTLCESRGIDAVLSFDTDFDGLVDRIEPGY
;
A
#
# COMPACT_ATOMS: atom_id res chain seq x y z
N VAL A 1 -3.09 2.11 10.57
CA VAL A 1 -4.19 2.87 11.25
C VAL A 1 -5.38 1.97 11.58
N THR A 2 -6.11 1.46 10.57
CA THR A 2 -7.34 0.65 10.79
C THR A 2 -7.09 -0.60 11.64
N LEU A 3 -6.02 -1.36 11.35
CA LEU A 3 -5.66 -2.54 12.16
C LEU A 3 -5.47 -2.19 13.65
N THR A 4 -4.71 -1.12 13.93
CA THR A 4 -4.50 -0.62 15.29
C THR A 4 -5.83 -0.27 15.94
N ARG A 5 -6.73 0.42 15.22
CA ARG A 5 -8.05 0.77 15.76
C ARG A 5 -8.88 -0.47 16.09
N VAL A 6 -8.94 -1.44 15.18
CA VAL A 6 -9.72 -2.67 15.36
C VAL A 6 -9.17 -3.51 16.51
N ARG A 7 -7.84 -3.67 16.61
CA ARG A 7 -7.23 -4.52 17.64
C ARG A 7 -7.21 -3.90 19.04
N THR A 8 -7.07 -2.57 19.13
CA THR A 8 -6.94 -1.89 20.43
C THR A 8 -8.24 -1.24 20.90
N GLY A 9 -9.21 -1.03 20.01
CA GLY A 9 -10.41 -0.22 20.26
C GLY A 9 -10.14 1.28 20.44
N SER A 10 -8.88 1.73 20.40
CA SER A 10 -8.47 3.10 20.74
C SER A 10 -8.30 3.98 19.51
N PHE A 11 -8.99 5.14 19.49
CA PHE A 11 -8.76 6.19 18.48
C PHE A 11 -7.37 6.77 18.64
N GLU A 12 -6.98 7.13 19.86
CA GLU A 12 -5.70 7.76 20.17
C GLU A 12 -4.52 6.91 19.68
N ALA A 13 -4.58 5.60 19.89
CA ALA A 13 -3.53 4.69 19.40
C ALA A 13 -3.47 4.65 17.87
N ALA A 14 -4.63 4.67 17.20
CA ALA A 14 -4.69 4.67 15.74
C ALA A 14 -4.24 6.01 15.13
N ASP A 15 -4.59 7.12 15.78
CA ASP A 15 -4.20 8.48 15.40
C ASP A 15 -2.70 8.69 15.59
N THR A 16 -2.13 8.19 16.69
CA THR A 16 -0.67 8.17 16.90
C THR A 16 0.06 7.44 15.77
N VAL A 17 -0.48 6.32 15.28
CA VAL A 17 0.07 5.61 14.11
C VAL A 17 -0.06 6.45 12.85
N ALA A 18 -1.15 7.19 12.66
CA ALA A 18 -1.33 8.09 11.52
C ALA A 18 -0.31 9.24 11.54
N SER A 19 -0.17 9.94 12.68
CA SER A 19 0.83 11.00 12.86
C SER A 19 2.26 10.50 12.61
N ARG A 20 2.56 9.27 13.03
CA ARG A 20 3.87 8.65 12.75
C ARG A 20 4.08 8.33 11.27
N ILE A 21 3.04 7.87 10.56
CA ILE A 21 3.11 7.65 9.10
C ILE A 21 3.39 8.97 8.38
N LEU A 22 2.74 10.06 8.83
CA LEU A 22 2.89 11.39 8.25
C LEU A 22 4.18 12.12 8.69
N GLY A 23 4.87 11.64 9.71
CA GLY A 23 6.05 12.32 10.27
C GLY A 23 5.71 13.64 10.97
N GLU A 24 4.54 13.72 11.60
CA GLU A 24 4.15 14.89 12.41
C GLU A 24 4.93 14.91 13.72
N ASP A 25 5.29 16.10 14.23
CA ASP A 25 6.01 16.26 15.49
C ASP A 25 5.32 15.45 16.62
N PRO A 26 6.06 14.61 17.37
CA PRO A 26 7.53 14.49 17.44
C PRO A 26 8.14 13.39 16.54
N PHE A 27 7.39 12.81 15.62
CA PHE A 27 7.84 11.68 14.80
C PHE A 27 8.67 12.17 13.60
N PRO A 28 9.80 11.51 13.28
CA PRO A 28 10.56 11.85 12.08
C PRO A 28 9.81 11.43 10.80
N GLN A 29 10.03 12.17 9.72
CA GLN A 29 9.56 11.79 8.38
C GLN A 29 10.43 10.64 7.83
N VAL A 30 9.94 9.40 8.00
CA VAL A 30 10.63 8.17 7.56
C VAL A 30 9.96 7.48 6.39
N PHE A 31 8.72 7.86 6.07
CA PHE A 31 7.97 7.33 4.94
C PHE A 31 7.90 8.38 3.82
N GLU A 32 8.07 7.92 2.59
CA GLU A 32 7.72 8.69 1.40
C GLU A 32 6.25 8.42 1.06
N MET A 33 5.44 9.47 0.98
CA MET A 33 4.03 9.38 0.57
C MET A 33 3.93 9.61 -0.94
N ILE A 34 3.70 8.52 -1.67
CA ILE A 34 3.51 8.56 -3.11
C ILE A 34 2.08 9.00 -3.42
N HIS A 35 1.95 10.08 -4.21
CA HIS A 35 0.68 10.55 -4.72
C HIS A 35 0.46 9.94 -6.11
N VAL A 36 -0.72 9.37 -6.34
CA VAL A 36 -1.10 8.78 -7.61
C VAL A 36 -1.46 9.91 -8.58
N GLU A 37 -0.66 10.08 -9.62
CA GLU A 37 -0.86 11.09 -10.65
C GLU A 37 -1.75 10.55 -11.79
N PRO A 38 -2.28 11.42 -12.68
CA PRO A 38 -3.12 10.97 -13.80
C PRO A 38 -2.49 9.89 -14.69
N ASP A 39 -1.19 9.97 -14.93
CA ASP A 39 -0.45 8.98 -15.72
C ASP A 39 -0.34 7.63 -14.98
N ASP A 40 -0.20 7.66 -13.65
CA ASP A 40 -0.22 6.45 -12.82
C ASP A 40 -1.58 5.76 -12.91
N VAL A 41 -2.69 6.52 -12.88
CA VAL A 41 -4.05 5.98 -13.04
C VAL A 41 -4.22 5.31 -14.41
N GLN A 42 -3.71 5.92 -15.47
CA GLN A 42 -3.79 5.34 -16.81
C GLN A 42 -3.01 4.02 -16.89
N ALA A 43 -1.77 4.00 -16.40
CA ALA A 43 -0.95 2.79 -16.36
C ALA A 43 -1.60 1.69 -15.50
N SER A 44 -2.21 2.08 -14.38
CA SER A 44 -2.92 1.15 -13.49
C SER A 44 -4.15 0.54 -14.16
N LEU A 45 -4.88 1.28 -14.99
CA LEU A 45 -5.98 0.75 -15.79
C LEU A 45 -5.51 -0.23 -16.87
N GLU A 46 -4.33 0.01 -17.45
CA GLU A 46 -3.72 -0.93 -18.40
C GLU A 46 -3.28 -2.22 -17.69
N ALA A 47 -2.69 -2.12 -16.49
CA ALA A 47 -2.35 -3.28 -15.67
C ALA A 47 -3.59 -4.05 -15.20
N PHE A 48 -4.64 -3.35 -14.74
CA PHE A 48 -5.91 -3.96 -14.32
C PHE A 48 -6.56 -4.77 -15.45
N ARG A 49 -6.49 -4.30 -16.70
CA ARG A 49 -6.97 -5.05 -17.87
C ARG A 49 -6.04 -6.21 -18.25
N ARG A 50 -4.73 -6.06 -18.04
CA ARG A 50 -3.73 -7.10 -18.34
C ARG A 50 -3.89 -8.31 -17.43
N TYR A 51 -4.22 -8.06 -16.17
CA TYR A 51 -4.42 -9.07 -15.14
C TYR A 51 -5.91 -9.41 -14.95
N GLU A 52 -6.71 -9.39 -16.02
CA GLU A 52 -8.15 -9.70 -15.95
C GLU A 52 -8.46 -11.14 -15.47
N ASP A 53 -7.46 -12.03 -15.54
CA ASP A 53 -7.49 -13.40 -15.06
C ASP A 53 -7.08 -13.54 -13.58
N HIS A 54 -6.63 -12.44 -12.95
CA HIS A 54 -6.35 -12.35 -11.52
C HIS A 54 -7.48 -11.60 -10.81
N ASP A 55 -7.77 -11.93 -9.56
CA ASP A 55 -8.83 -11.28 -8.77
C ASP A 55 -8.36 -9.94 -8.15
N LEU A 56 -7.59 -9.16 -8.91
CA LEU A 56 -7.04 -7.89 -8.44
C LEU A 56 -8.12 -6.82 -8.41
N SER A 57 -8.17 -6.04 -7.33
CA SER A 57 -8.88 -4.76 -7.37
C SER A 57 -8.08 -3.73 -8.20
N PHE A 58 -8.75 -2.66 -8.61
CA PHE A 58 -8.06 -1.53 -9.26
C PHE A 58 -6.96 -0.94 -8.35
N THR A 59 -7.16 -0.95 -7.03
CA THR A 59 -6.16 -0.45 -6.08
C THR A 59 -4.94 -1.35 -6.03
N ASP A 60 -5.10 -2.67 -6.11
CA ASP A 60 -3.99 -3.62 -6.13
C ASP A 60 -3.19 -3.49 -7.43
N ALA A 61 -3.88 -3.39 -8.57
CA ALA A 61 -3.25 -3.11 -9.86
C ALA A 61 -2.48 -1.78 -9.85
N SER A 62 -2.97 -0.77 -9.12
CA SER A 62 -2.27 0.51 -8.94
C SER A 62 -1.00 0.37 -8.10
N ILE A 63 -1.04 -0.44 -7.03
CA ILE A 63 0.13 -0.73 -6.19
C ILE A 63 1.21 -1.45 -7.01
N VAL A 64 0.84 -2.49 -7.76
CA VAL A 64 1.77 -3.24 -8.62
C VAL A 64 2.42 -2.30 -9.65
N THR A 65 1.62 -1.47 -10.31
CA THR A 65 2.09 -0.51 -11.32
C THR A 65 3.08 0.51 -10.73
N LEU A 66 2.78 1.05 -9.54
CA LEU A 66 3.68 1.98 -8.85
C LEU A 66 4.98 1.32 -8.39
N CYS A 67 4.93 0.03 -8.01
CA CYS A 67 6.14 -0.70 -7.64
C CYS A 67 7.05 -0.89 -8.85
N GLU A 68 6.49 -1.33 -9.98
CA GLU A 68 7.23 -1.49 -11.23
C GLU A 68 7.84 -0.17 -11.71
N SER A 69 7.07 0.92 -11.72
CA SER A 69 7.52 2.21 -12.27
C SER A 69 8.58 2.91 -11.42
N ARG A 70 8.58 2.67 -10.10
CA ARG A 70 9.48 3.32 -9.14
C ARG A 70 10.62 2.41 -8.65
N GLY A 71 10.66 1.15 -9.10
CA GLY A 71 11.66 0.18 -8.66
C GLY A 71 11.52 -0.15 -7.17
N ILE A 72 10.30 -0.29 -6.67
CA ILE A 72 10.02 -0.76 -5.30
C ILE A 72 10.05 -2.28 -5.34
N ASP A 73 10.97 -2.86 -4.57
CA ASP A 73 11.24 -4.30 -4.64
C ASP A 73 10.12 -5.16 -4.08
N ALA A 74 9.40 -4.68 -3.06
CA ALA A 74 8.45 -5.48 -2.32
C ALA A 74 7.27 -4.69 -1.73
N VAL A 75 6.15 -5.39 -1.52
CA VAL A 75 4.94 -4.88 -0.86
C VAL A 75 4.75 -5.57 0.49
N LEU A 76 4.58 -4.78 1.56
CA LEU A 76 4.15 -5.28 2.86
C LEU A 76 2.62 -5.37 2.89
N SER A 77 2.07 -6.57 2.75
CA SER A 77 0.62 -6.79 2.70
C SER A 77 0.19 -8.10 3.34
N PHE A 78 -0.97 -8.06 4.00
CA PHE A 78 -1.69 -9.26 4.45
C PHE A 78 -2.40 -9.97 3.30
N ASP A 79 -2.60 -9.28 2.18
CA ASP A 79 -3.33 -9.78 1.03
C ASP A 79 -2.41 -10.64 0.16
N THR A 80 -2.80 -11.90 -0.05
CA THR A 80 -2.07 -12.87 -0.86
C THR A 80 -2.20 -12.62 -2.35
N ASP A 81 -3.12 -11.75 -2.78
CA ASP A 81 -3.39 -11.53 -4.20
C ASP A 81 -2.23 -10.85 -4.95
N PHE A 82 -1.24 -10.32 -4.20
CA PHE A 82 0.04 -9.84 -4.75
C PHE A 82 1.04 -10.96 -5.08
N ASP A 83 0.84 -12.17 -4.57
CA ASP A 83 1.80 -13.28 -4.72
C ASP A 83 1.97 -13.65 -6.20
N GLY A 84 3.20 -13.56 -6.70
CA GLY A 84 3.53 -13.81 -8.11
C GLY A 84 3.49 -12.57 -9.02
N LEU A 85 3.06 -11.42 -8.50
CA LEU A 85 3.05 -10.13 -9.21
C LEU A 85 4.18 -9.20 -8.73
N VAL A 86 4.40 -9.15 -7.42
CA VAL A 86 5.47 -8.40 -6.75
C VAL A 86 5.91 -9.18 -5.51
N ASP A 87 7.16 -9.04 -5.08
CA ASP A 87 7.62 -9.73 -3.86
C ASP A 87 6.80 -9.24 -2.66
N ARG A 88 6.03 -10.15 -2.04
CA ARG A 88 5.22 -9.82 -0.87
C ARG A 88 5.96 -10.16 0.41
N ILE A 89 6.00 -9.21 1.32
CA ILE A 89 6.41 -9.44 2.71
C ILE A 89 5.13 -9.65 3.53
N GLU A 90 4.93 -10.85 4.05
CA GLU A 90 3.85 -11.13 5.01
C GLU A 90 4.19 -10.47 6.36
N PRO A 91 3.32 -9.60 6.90
CA PRO A 91 3.53 -9.06 8.24
C PRO A 91 3.41 -10.18 9.26
N GLY A 92 4.46 -10.41 10.06
CA GLY A 92 4.47 -11.45 11.10
C GLY A 92 3.32 -11.31 12.11
N TYR A 93 2.87 -12.44 12.66
CA TYR A 93 1.79 -12.56 13.65
C TYR A 93 2.19 -12.11 15.05
#